data_AF-A0AAN7YF07-F1
#
_entry.id   AF-A0AAN7YF07-F1
#
_cell.length_a   1.000
_cell.length_b   1.000
_cell.length_c   1.000
_cell.angle_alpha   90.00
_cell.angle_beta   90.00
_cell.angle_gamma   90.00
#
_symmetry.space_group_name_H-M   'P 1'
#
loop_
_entity.id
_entity.type
_entity.pdbx_description
1 polymer ?
#
loop_
_entity_poly.entity_id
_entity_poly.type
_entity_poly.pdbx_seq_one_letter_code
_entity_poly.pdbx_strand_id
1 'polypeptide(L)'
;ILLRLPQEVIAISIILLQRHLIADSDTDILKVADHSAESNLIRASSGAVYLAAKDSFYHLSPRSVINVYGLLTSTTSSPLRFISSSGHPSDDSPAPNTYLVSEGTYQRRREQLFIAEKSILVSLGFDTKVVLPYTFALTYLQALSASTKGLVERTLAHLNAALLSPQFLYLTHQPNQLAVAAIYLAARDHGIALVDEEVPWWEVFDVGREELGFLVLSLASIESFAKAQEFDGS
;
A
#
# COMPACT_ATOMS: atom_id res chain seq x y z
N ILE A 1 -5.03 7.63 -9.81
CA ILE A 1 -5.42 8.05 -11.19
C ILE A 1 -6.72 7.37 -11.66
N LEU A 2 -6.92 6.07 -11.46
CA LEU A 2 -8.17 5.36 -11.86
C LEU A 2 -9.37 5.57 -10.92
N LEU A 3 -9.20 5.34 -9.60
CA LEU A 3 -10.24 5.58 -8.58
C LEU A 3 -10.13 6.95 -7.89
N ARG A 4 -9.05 7.70 -8.16
CA ARG A 4 -8.75 9.04 -7.59
C ARG A 4 -8.78 9.10 -6.04
N LEU A 5 -8.44 7.99 -5.37
CA LEU A 5 -8.28 7.96 -3.92
C LEU A 5 -6.99 8.69 -3.47
N PRO A 6 -6.99 9.34 -2.30
CA PRO A 6 -5.77 9.88 -1.70
C PRO A 6 -4.85 8.74 -1.21
N GLN A 7 -3.55 9.04 -1.10
CA GLN A 7 -2.55 8.08 -0.65
C GLN A 7 -2.87 7.49 0.73
N GLU A 8 -3.46 8.29 1.62
CA GLU A 8 -3.91 7.85 2.95
C GLU A 8 -4.88 6.66 2.88
N VAL A 9 -5.93 6.76 2.05
CA VAL A 9 -6.93 5.70 1.90
C VAL A 9 -6.31 4.46 1.25
N ILE A 10 -5.38 4.66 0.31
CA ILE A 10 -4.63 3.56 -0.31
C ILE A 10 -3.79 2.83 0.74
N ALA A 11 -3.05 3.57 1.57
CA ALA A 11 -2.24 2.99 2.64
C ALA A 11 -3.08 2.20 3.63
N ILE A 12 -4.23 2.74 4.06
CA ILE A 12 -5.19 2.03 4.93
C ILE A 12 -5.65 0.73 4.25
N SER A 13 -6.04 0.79 2.97
CA SER A 13 -6.48 -0.40 2.24
C SER A 13 -5.42 -1.49 2.17
N ILE A 14 -4.14 -1.13 1.97
CA ILE A 14 -3.02 -2.08 1.95
C ILE A 14 -2.85 -2.70 3.34
N ILE A 15 -2.89 -1.90 4.40
CA ILE A 15 -2.72 -2.39 5.78
C ILE A 15 -3.87 -3.33 6.18
N LEU A 16 -5.11 -2.99 5.83
CA LEU A 16 -6.27 -3.87 6.06
C LEU A 16 -6.12 -5.19 5.29
N LEU A 17 -5.66 -5.14 4.04
CA LEU A 17 -5.37 -6.33 3.25
C LEU A 17 -4.26 -7.17 3.90
N GLN A 18 -3.15 -6.56 4.32
CA GLN A 18 -2.04 -7.28 4.97
C GLN A 18 -2.49 -7.95 6.28
N ARG A 19 -3.26 -7.26 7.12
CA ARG A 19 -3.82 -7.84 8.34
C ARG A 19 -4.73 -9.03 8.00
N HIS A 20 -5.58 -8.87 6.99
CA HIS A 20 -6.46 -9.95 6.53
C HIS A 20 -5.65 -11.17 6.05
N LEU A 21 -4.60 -10.96 5.24
CA LEU A 21 -3.76 -12.05 4.74
C LEU A 21 -3.04 -12.82 5.86
N ILE A 22 -2.65 -12.14 6.94
CA ILE A 22 -2.04 -12.80 8.11
C ILE A 22 -3.12 -13.54 8.91
N ALA A 23 -4.27 -12.92 9.16
CA ALA A 23 -5.37 -13.53 9.91
C ALA A 23 -5.98 -14.74 9.18
N ASP A 24 -6.01 -14.71 7.84
CA ASP A 24 -6.56 -15.75 6.97
C ASP A 24 -5.48 -16.77 6.53
N SER A 25 -4.26 -16.72 7.10
CA SER A 25 -3.18 -17.67 6.77
C SER A 25 -3.46 -19.11 7.24
N ASP A 26 -4.47 -19.30 8.09
CA ASP A 26 -5.06 -20.60 8.42
C ASP A 26 -6.00 -21.13 7.32
N THR A 27 -6.42 -20.29 6.38
CA THR A 27 -7.45 -20.56 5.37
C THR A 27 -6.95 -20.20 3.97
N ASP A 28 -6.20 -21.11 3.35
CA ASP A 28 -6.00 -21.33 1.90
C ASP A 28 -5.59 -20.18 0.93
N ILE A 29 -5.64 -18.88 1.27
CA ILE A 29 -5.38 -17.79 0.30
C ILE A 29 -3.94 -17.83 -0.27
N LEU A 30 -2.96 -18.20 0.55
CA LEU A 30 -1.55 -18.30 0.15
C LEU A 30 -1.10 -19.74 -0.16
N LYS A 31 -1.93 -20.75 0.12
CA LYS A 31 -1.55 -22.18 0.04
C LYS A 31 -2.05 -22.88 -1.22
N VAL A 32 -2.98 -22.28 -1.97
CA VAL A 32 -3.50 -22.87 -3.21
C VAL A 32 -2.66 -22.35 -4.40
N ALA A 33 -1.78 -23.18 -4.93
CA ALA A 33 -0.91 -22.88 -6.07
C ALA A 33 -1.64 -22.81 -7.44
N ASP A 34 -2.88 -22.32 -7.46
CA ASP A 34 -3.76 -22.29 -8.65
C ASP A 34 -4.27 -20.87 -8.96
N HIS A 35 -4.84 -20.69 -10.16
CA HIS A 35 -5.65 -19.52 -10.57
C HIS A 35 -6.72 -19.10 -9.54
N SER A 36 -7.10 -19.99 -8.62
CA SER A 36 -8.00 -19.71 -7.50
C SER A 36 -7.41 -18.71 -6.50
N ALA A 37 -6.12 -18.83 -6.15
CA ALA A 37 -5.48 -17.93 -5.19
C ALA A 37 -5.34 -16.50 -5.73
N GLU A 38 -4.96 -16.35 -7.00
CA GLU A 38 -4.93 -15.05 -7.67
C GLU A 38 -6.33 -14.40 -7.68
N SER A 39 -7.36 -15.18 -8.01
CA SER A 39 -8.75 -14.70 -7.96
C SER A 39 -9.17 -14.28 -6.55
N ASN A 40 -8.74 -15.01 -5.52
CA ASN A 40 -9.05 -14.69 -4.12
C ASN A 40 -8.32 -13.42 -3.66
N LEU A 41 -7.04 -13.24 -4.03
CA LEU A 41 -6.29 -12.02 -3.72
C LEU A 41 -6.87 -10.79 -4.42
N ILE A 42 -7.31 -10.92 -5.68
CA ILE A 42 -8.01 -9.86 -6.40
C ILE A 42 -9.30 -9.48 -5.67
N ARG A 43 -10.08 -10.46 -5.20
CA ARG A 43 -11.30 -10.20 -4.42
C ARG A 43 -10.99 -9.52 -3.09
N ALA A 44 -10.04 -10.04 -2.32
CA ALA A 44 -9.62 -9.49 -1.04
C ALA A 44 -9.12 -8.04 -1.20
N SER A 45 -8.25 -7.78 -2.18
CA SER A 45 -7.77 -6.42 -2.44
C SER A 45 -8.90 -5.47 -2.84
N SER A 46 -9.84 -5.89 -3.69
CA SER A 46 -10.98 -5.07 -4.06
C SER A 46 -11.89 -4.76 -2.87
N GLY A 47 -12.09 -5.74 -1.97
CA GLY A 47 -12.82 -5.58 -0.72
C GLY A 47 -12.13 -4.60 0.24
N ALA A 48 -10.80 -4.71 0.38
CA ALA A 48 -10.01 -3.82 1.24
C ALA A 48 -10.03 -2.37 0.76
N VAL A 49 -9.90 -2.14 -0.56
CA VAL A 49 -10.01 -0.81 -1.16
C VAL A 49 -11.41 -0.24 -0.97
N TYR A 50 -12.45 -1.04 -1.19
CA TYR A 50 -13.83 -0.62 -1.00
C TYR A 50 -14.13 -0.28 0.46
N LEU A 51 -13.68 -1.11 1.40
CA LEU A 51 -13.85 -0.90 2.84
C LEU A 51 -13.14 0.38 3.31
N ALA A 52 -11.86 0.55 2.96
CA ALA A 52 -11.10 1.75 3.32
C ALA A 52 -11.72 3.03 2.73
N ALA A 53 -12.18 2.97 1.47
CA ALA A 53 -12.85 4.09 0.83
C ALA A 53 -14.19 4.43 1.51
N LYS A 54 -14.96 3.40 1.89
CA LYS A 54 -16.25 3.53 2.59
C LYS A 54 -16.10 4.12 4.00
N ASP A 55 -15.03 3.81 4.72
CA ASP A 55 -14.77 4.40 6.05
C ASP A 55 -14.19 5.83 5.95
N SER A 56 -13.72 6.23 4.77
CA SER A 56 -13.12 7.55 4.52
C SER A 56 -14.14 8.58 4.01
N PHE A 57 -13.72 9.84 3.87
CA PHE A 57 -14.52 10.87 3.18
C PHE A 57 -14.61 10.66 1.65
N TYR A 58 -13.85 9.72 1.08
CA TYR A 58 -13.77 9.44 -0.36
C TYR A 58 -14.54 8.17 -0.73
N HIS A 59 -15.83 8.15 -0.43
CA HIS A 59 -16.70 7.00 -0.67
C HIS A 59 -16.74 6.63 -2.16
N LEU A 60 -16.53 5.35 -2.45
CA LEU A 60 -16.61 4.80 -3.80
C LEU A 60 -17.88 3.98 -3.99
N SER A 61 -18.47 4.04 -5.19
CA SER A 61 -19.54 3.12 -5.55
C SER A 61 -18.96 1.73 -5.83
N PRO A 62 -19.68 0.64 -5.50
CA PRO A 62 -19.26 -0.72 -5.85
C PRO A 62 -18.98 -0.87 -7.36
N ARG A 63 -19.75 -0.18 -8.21
CA ARG A 63 -19.58 -0.23 -9.67
C ARG A 63 -18.26 0.38 -10.12
N SER A 64 -17.81 1.46 -9.48
CA SER A 64 -16.52 2.09 -9.77
C SER A 64 -15.37 1.13 -9.51
N VAL A 65 -15.37 0.50 -8.32
CA VAL A 65 -14.35 -0.49 -7.92
C VAL A 65 -14.35 -1.67 -8.90
N ILE A 66 -15.52 -2.24 -9.19
CA ILE A 66 -15.64 -3.40 -10.09
C ILE A 66 -15.17 -3.08 -11.52
N ASN A 67 -15.50 -1.90 -12.05
CA ASN A 67 -15.06 -1.48 -13.38
C ASN A 67 -13.54 -1.30 -13.45
N VAL A 68 -12.94 -0.67 -12.43
CA VAL A 68 -11.49 -0.48 -12.37
C VAL A 68 -10.78 -1.82 -12.23
N TYR A 69 -11.25 -2.71 -11.35
CA TYR A 69 -10.68 -4.06 -11.25
C TYR A 69 -10.89 -4.86 -12.54
N GLY A 70 -12.03 -4.70 -13.21
CA GLY A 70 -12.26 -5.26 -14.54
C GLY A 70 -11.20 -4.81 -15.55
N LEU A 71 -10.91 -3.51 -15.60
CA LEU A 71 -9.84 -2.94 -16.43
C LEU A 71 -8.46 -3.51 -16.07
N LEU A 72 -8.11 -3.52 -14.78
CA LEU A 72 -6.80 -3.98 -14.31
C LEU A 72 -6.56 -5.47 -14.63
N THR A 73 -7.60 -6.31 -14.56
CA THR A 73 -7.51 -7.74 -14.88
C THR A 73 -7.64 -8.06 -16.37
N SER A 74 -7.93 -7.08 -17.23
CA SER A 74 -8.17 -7.32 -18.65
C SER A 74 -6.85 -7.43 -19.42
N THR A 75 -6.54 -8.60 -19.97
CA THR A 75 -5.31 -8.85 -20.75
C THR A 75 -5.15 -7.92 -21.97
N THR A 76 -6.25 -7.39 -22.51
CA THR A 76 -6.26 -6.56 -23.72
C THR A 76 -6.18 -5.05 -23.44
N SER A 77 -6.57 -4.61 -22.24
CA SER A 77 -6.74 -3.16 -21.94
C SER A 77 -6.17 -2.74 -20.59
N SER A 78 -5.54 -3.67 -19.86
CA SER A 78 -4.91 -3.34 -18.59
C SER A 78 -3.75 -2.37 -18.81
N PRO A 79 -3.67 -1.29 -18.00
CA PRO A 79 -2.51 -0.41 -18.01
C PRO A 79 -1.26 -1.06 -17.38
N LEU A 80 -1.40 -2.26 -16.82
CA LEU A 80 -0.32 -2.98 -16.16
C LEU A 80 0.44 -3.84 -17.18
N ARG A 81 1.69 -3.46 -17.46
CA ARG A 81 2.56 -4.08 -18.47
C ARG A 81 2.72 -5.60 -18.28
N PHE A 82 2.72 -6.08 -17.04
CA PHE A 82 2.87 -7.50 -16.71
C PHE A 82 1.59 -8.32 -16.95
N ILE A 83 0.43 -7.67 -17.09
CA ILE A 83 -0.86 -8.32 -17.41
C ILE A 83 -1.19 -8.18 -18.89
N SER A 84 -0.84 -7.05 -19.50
CA SER A 84 -1.10 -6.81 -20.92
C SER A 84 -0.17 -7.63 -21.80
N SER A 85 -0.71 -8.50 -22.65
CA SER A 85 0.10 -9.22 -23.65
C SER A 85 0.55 -8.31 -24.80
N SER A 86 -0.15 -7.20 -25.01
CA SER A 86 0.18 -6.18 -25.99
C SER A 86 1.10 -5.14 -25.32
N GLY A 87 2.41 -5.24 -25.55
CA GLY A 87 3.43 -4.38 -24.94
C GLY A 87 3.40 -2.89 -25.32
N HIS A 88 2.26 -2.35 -25.76
CA HIS A 88 2.06 -0.93 -26.04
C HIS A 88 0.69 -0.52 -25.48
N PRO A 89 0.61 0.27 -24.40
CA PRO A 89 -0.62 1.01 -24.12
C PRO A 89 -0.81 1.95 -25.30
N SER A 90 -1.85 1.76 -26.11
CA SER A 90 -2.27 2.81 -27.02
C SER A 90 -2.50 4.07 -26.18
N ASP A 91 -1.89 5.19 -26.57
CA ASP A 91 -2.00 6.51 -25.90
C ASP A 91 -3.47 7.00 -25.83
N ASP A 92 -4.37 6.33 -26.57
CA ASP A 92 -5.81 6.47 -26.48
C ASP A 92 -6.36 5.79 -25.22
N SER A 93 -7.06 6.57 -24.40
CA SER A 93 -7.88 6.05 -23.30
C SER A 93 -8.72 4.88 -23.80
N PRO A 94 -8.62 3.68 -23.18
CA PRO A 94 -9.30 2.49 -23.68
C PRO A 94 -10.80 2.79 -23.80
N ALA A 95 -11.40 2.41 -24.93
CA ALA A 95 -12.80 2.67 -25.19
C ALA A 95 -13.65 2.16 -23.99
N PRO A 96 -14.61 2.95 -23.47
CA PRO A 96 -15.38 2.60 -22.27
C PRO A 96 -16.01 1.20 -22.35
N ASN A 97 -16.46 0.82 -23.54
CA ASN A 97 -17.13 -0.45 -23.78
C ASN A 97 -16.24 -1.69 -23.59
N THR A 98 -14.91 -1.52 -23.52
CA THR A 98 -13.96 -2.64 -23.42
C THR A 98 -13.79 -3.14 -21.98
N TYR A 99 -13.95 -2.26 -20.97
CA TYR A 99 -13.76 -2.62 -19.56
C TYR A 99 -15.02 -2.47 -18.70
N LEU A 100 -16.08 -1.84 -19.21
CA LEU A 100 -17.36 -1.79 -18.53
C LEU A 100 -17.99 -3.19 -18.48
N VAL A 101 -18.28 -3.66 -17.27
CA VAL A 101 -18.93 -4.96 -17.08
C VAL A 101 -20.40 -4.90 -17.47
N SER A 102 -20.87 -5.98 -18.12
CA SER A 102 -22.29 -6.23 -18.36
C SER A 102 -23.07 -6.31 -17.04
N GLU A 103 -24.37 -6.03 -17.08
CA GLU A 103 -25.17 -5.95 -15.86
C GLU A 103 -25.21 -7.28 -15.08
N GLY A 104 -25.32 -8.43 -15.76
CA GLY A 104 -25.25 -9.73 -15.11
C GLY A 104 -23.90 -10.01 -14.45
N THR A 105 -22.79 -9.56 -15.07
CA THR A 105 -21.45 -9.71 -14.49
C THR A 105 -21.25 -8.77 -13.30
N TYR A 106 -21.77 -7.54 -13.40
CA TYR A 106 -21.75 -6.57 -12.30
C TYR A 106 -22.46 -7.11 -11.06
N GLN A 107 -23.67 -7.67 -11.19
CA GLN A 107 -24.41 -8.21 -10.04
C GLN A 107 -23.63 -9.32 -9.32
N ARG A 108 -23.05 -10.26 -10.08
CA ARG A 108 -22.20 -11.33 -9.52
C ARG A 108 -20.96 -10.78 -8.81
N ARG A 109 -20.22 -9.87 -9.46
CA ARG A 109 -19.01 -9.27 -8.86
C ARG A 109 -19.32 -8.40 -7.65
N ARG A 110 -20.50 -7.76 -7.62
CA ARG A 110 -20.97 -6.98 -6.46
C ARG A 110 -21.23 -7.86 -5.26
N GLU A 111 -21.87 -9.01 -5.45
CA GLU A 111 -22.06 -9.99 -4.38
C GLU A 111 -20.70 -10.48 -3.84
N GLN A 112 -19.76 -10.82 -4.74
CA GLN A 112 -18.41 -11.23 -4.35
C GLN A 112 -17.65 -10.13 -3.60
N LEU A 113 -17.81 -8.86 -4.00
CA LEU A 113 -17.20 -7.72 -3.31
C LEU A 113 -17.72 -7.60 -1.87
N PHE A 114 -19.02 -7.77 -1.64
CA PHE A 114 -19.60 -7.72 -0.29
C PHE A 114 -19.21 -8.93 0.56
N ILE A 115 -19.06 -10.11 -0.05
CA ILE A 115 -18.51 -11.29 0.65
C ILE A 115 -17.07 -11.02 1.08
N ALA A 116 -16.24 -10.44 0.21
CA ALA A 116 -14.86 -10.07 0.55
C ALA A 116 -14.80 -8.99 1.65
N GLU A 117 -15.62 -7.94 1.55
CA GLU A 117 -15.76 -6.90 2.60
C GLU A 117 -16.11 -7.53 3.96
N LYS A 118 -17.12 -8.40 3.99
CA LYS A 118 -17.52 -9.12 5.20
C LYS A 118 -16.39 -10.00 5.74
N SER A 119 -15.69 -10.73 4.88
CA SER A 119 -14.59 -11.61 5.28
C SER A 119 -13.48 -10.82 5.98
N ILE A 120 -13.09 -9.68 5.40
CA ILE A 120 -12.10 -8.78 5.98
C ILE A 120 -12.56 -8.30 7.35
N LEU A 121 -13.79 -7.77 7.46
CA LEU A 121 -14.32 -7.28 8.74
C LEU A 121 -14.33 -8.35 9.83
N VAL A 122 -14.75 -9.57 9.51
CA VAL A 122 -14.77 -10.69 10.45
C VAL A 122 -13.34 -11.09 10.87
N SER A 123 -12.42 -11.20 9.91
CA SER A 123 -11.03 -11.58 10.19
C SER A 123 -10.30 -10.56 11.08
N LEU A 124 -10.69 -9.29 11.00
CA LEU A 124 -10.11 -8.21 11.79
C LEU A 124 -10.87 -7.95 13.10
N GLY A 125 -11.93 -8.72 13.41
CA GLY A 125 -12.77 -8.46 14.57
C GLY A 125 -13.40 -7.06 14.56
N PHE A 126 -13.68 -6.53 13.35
CA PHE A 126 -14.15 -5.16 13.10
C PHE A 126 -13.19 -4.03 13.51
N ASP A 127 -11.90 -4.33 13.78
CA ASP A 127 -10.88 -3.29 13.97
C ASP A 127 -10.32 -2.80 12.62
N THR A 128 -11.00 -1.81 12.04
CA THR A 128 -10.58 -1.14 10.79
C THR A 128 -9.70 0.08 11.04
N LYS A 129 -9.41 0.43 12.30
CA LYS A 129 -8.62 1.62 12.62
C LYS A 129 -7.15 1.40 12.30
N VAL A 130 -6.59 2.35 11.55
CA VAL A 130 -5.19 2.35 11.15
C VAL A 130 -4.59 3.72 11.42
N VAL A 131 -3.50 3.75 12.17
CA VAL A 131 -2.72 4.96 12.41
C VAL A 131 -1.53 4.96 11.47
N LEU A 132 -1.42 5.99 10.63
CA LEU A 132 -0.36 6.08 9.63
C LEU A 132 0.81 6.97 10.12
N PRO A 133 2.04 6.67 9.67
CA PRO A 133 3.24 7.40 10.08
C PRO A 133 3.38 8.79 9.43
N TYR A 134 2.54 9.14 8.45
CA TYR A 134 2.69 10.38 7.67
C TYR A 134 2.61 11.65 8.54
N THR A 135 1.62 11.73 9.43
CA THR A 135 1.45 12.89 10.33
C THR A 135 2.63 13.00 11.31
N PHE A 136 3.10 11.88 11.82
CA PHE A 136 4.29 11.83 12.68
C PHE A 136 5.52 12.35 11.92
N ALA A 137 5.74 11.86 10.69
CA ALA A 137 6.88 12.28 9.88
C ALA A 137 6.90 13.80 9.63
N LEU A 138 5.75 14.38 9.26
CA LEU A 138 5.65 15.83 9.04
C LEU A 138 5.89 16.62 10.34
N THR A 139 5.29 16.18 11.44
CA THR A 139 5.43 16.84 12.75
C THR A 139 6.87 16.77 13.27
N TYR A 140 7.53 15.62 13.11
CA TYR A 140 8.92 15.42 13.52
C TYR A 140 9.89 16.23 12.67
N LEU A 141 9.70 16.27 11.33
CA LEU A 141 10.49 17.12 10.45
C LEU A 141 10.34 18.61 10.80
N GLN A 142 9.16 19.05 11.21
CA GLN A 142 8.94 20.41 11.70
C GLN A 142 9.64 20.65 13.03
N ALA A 143 9.53 19.73 14.00
CA ALA A 143 10.20 19.83 15.30
C ALA A 143 11.73 19.89 15.18
N LEU A 144 12.30 19.17 14.21
CA LEU A 144 13.72 19.18 13.89
C LEU A 144 14.17 20.39 13.05
N SER A 145 13.25 21.31 12.70
CA SER A 145 13.52 22.43 11.78
C SER A 145 14.09 21.98 10.42
N ALA A 146 13.79 20.75 10.00
CA ALA A 146 14.33 20.10 8.81
C ALA A 146 13.26 19.89 7.70
N SER A 147 12.15 20.64 7.75
CA SER A 147 11.02 20.51 6.81
C SER A 147 11.30 21.09 5.42
N THR A 148 12.45 20.76 4.83
CA THR A 148 12.74 21.08 3.42
C THR A 148 11.90 20.20 2.50
N LYS A 149 11.45 20.77 1.38
CA LYS A 149 10.59 20.05 0.42
C LYS A 149 11.18 18.71 -0.02
N GLY A 150 12.48 18.69 -0.38
CA GLY A 150 13.15 17.47 -0.83
C GLY A 150 13.24 16.40 0.25
N LEU A 151 13.51 16.78 1.49
CA LEU A 151 13.56 15.84 2.60
C LEU A 151 12.18 15.25 2.90
N VAL A 152 11.14 16.10 2.95
CA VAL A 152 9.75 15.67 3.16
C VAL A 152 9.32 14.69 2.07
N GLU A 153 9.52 15.02 0.80
CA GLU A 153 9.16 14.16 -0.33
C GLU A 153 9.87 12.81 -0.26
N ARG A 154 11.17 12.80 0.08
CA ARG A 154 11.93 11.55 0.20
C ARG A 154 11.53 10.72 1.41
N THR A 155 11.25 11.34 2.55
CA THR A 155 10.71 10.64 3.73
C THR A 155 9.38 9.99 3.41
N LEU A 156 8.46 10.70 2.76
CA LEU A 156 7.16 10.14 2.36
C LEU A 156 7.33 9.02 1.32
N ALA A 157 8.29 9.14 0.40
CA ALA A 157 8.61 8.07 -0.55
C ALA A 157 9.05 6.79 0.15
N HIS A 158 9.93 6.88 1.17
CA HIS A 158 10.33 5.73 1.98
C HIS A 158 9.16 5.08 2.72
N LEU A 159 8.28 5.89 3.32
CA LEU A 159 7.06 5.40 3.98
C LEU A 159 6.10 4.72 3.00
N ASN A 160 5.95 5.25 1.79
CA ASN A 160 5.11 4.64 0.76
C ASN A 160 5.70 3.32 0.24
N ALA A 161 7.02 3.25 0.07
CA ALA A 161 7.70 2.02 -0.32
C ALA A 161 7.53 0.93 0.74
N ALA A 162 7.57 1.30 2.02
CA ALA A 162 7.39 0.39 3.16
C ALA A 162 6.04 -0.33 3.19
N LEU A 163 4.99 0.23 2.58
CA LEU A 163 3.69 -0.45 2.45
C LEU A 163 3.79 -1.73 1.60
N LEU A 164 4.76 -1.80 0.70
CA LEU A 164 4.98 -2.94 -0.19
C LEU A 164 6.09 -3.88 0.31
N SER A 165 6.63 -3.62 1.50
CA SER A 165 7.69 -4.46 2.07
C SER A 165 7.16 -5.87 2.40
N PRO A 166 7.88 -6.94 1.99
CA PRO A 166 7.51 -8.32 2.34
C PRO A 166 7.59 -8.59 3.86
N GLN A 167 8.23 -7.70 4.63
CA GLN A 167 8.38 -7.82 6.08
C GLN A 167 7.20 -7.22 6.86
N PHE A 168 6.16 -6.73 6.18
CA PHE A 168 4.96 -6.13 6.78
C PHE A 168 5.29 -5.09 7.87
N LEU A 169 6.18 -4.14 7.54
CA LEU A 169 6.73 -3.17 8.52
C LEU A 169 5.64 -2.37 9.26
N TYR A 170 4.53 -2.06 8.58
CA TYR A 170 3.37 -1.37 9.16
C TYR A 170 2.58 -2.21 10.19
N LEU A 171 2.80 -3.53 10.23
CA LEU A 171 2.15 -4.42 11.20
C LEU A 171 3.06 -4.81 12.35
N THR A 172 4.37 -4.65 12.20
CA THR A 172 5.37 -5.08 13.17
C THR A 172 5.94 -3.94 14.00
N HIS A 173 5.81 -2.69 13.54
CA HIS A 173 6.41 -1.52 14.19
C HIS A 173 5.40 -0.40 14.39
N GLN A 174 5.67 0.45 15.38
CA GLN A 174 4.82 1.58 15.70
C GLN A 174 4.98 2.70 14.65
N PRO A 175 3.93 3.51 14.39
CA PRO A 175 3.99 4.58 13.40
C PRO A 175 5.07 5.64 13.67
N ASN A 176 5.38 5.94 14.95
CA ASN A 176 6.46 6.85 15.30
C ASN A 176 7.83 6.30 14.87
N GLN A 177 8.09 5.01 15.10
CA GLN A 177 9.34 4.34 14.72
C GLN A 177 9.55 4.36 13.20
N LEU A 178 8.50 4.05 12.43
CA LEU A 178 8.54 4.10 10.96
C LEU A 178 8.82 5.52 10.44
N ALA A 179 8.18 6.53 11.03
CA ALA A 179 8.41 7.93 10.68
C ALA A 179 9.86 8.35 10.91
N VAL A 180 10.42 8.05 12.09
CA VAL A 180 11.79 8.38 12.45
C VAL A 180 12.79 7.66 11.54
N ALA A 181 12.60 6.37 11.29
CA ALA A 181 13.47 5.61 10.39
C ALA A 181 13.46 6.16 8.95
N ALA A 182 12.28 6.54 8.45
CA ALA A 182 12.16 7.16 7.13
C ALA A 182 12.80 8.55 7.05
N ILE A 183 12.71 9.36 8.11
CA ILE A 183 13.42 10.66 8.21
C ILE A 183 14.93 10.44 8.23
N TYR A 184 15.41 9.52 9.06
CA TYR A 184 16.83 9.21 9.16
C TYR A 184 17.40 8.77 7.81
N LEU A 185 16.72 7.85 7.13
CA LEU A 185 17.14 7.36 5.83
C LEU A 185 17.09 8.47 4.77
N ALA A 186 16.05 9.30 4.75
CA ALA A 186 15.95 10.41 3.82
C ALA A 186 17.04 11.47 4.02
N ALA A 187 17.40 11.77 5.28
CA ALA A 187 18.46 12.70 5.61
C ALA A 187 19.83 12.17 5.20
N ARG A 188 20.06 10.85 5.40
CA ARG A 188 21.25 10.16 4.91
C ARG A 188 21.37 10.24 3.40
N ASP A 189 20.27 10.03 2.66
CA ASP A 189 20.26 10.13 1.19
C ASP A 189 20.63 11.52 0.68
N HIS A 190 20.30 12.57 1.45
CA HIS A 190 20.60 13.97 1.11
C HIS A 190 21.92 14.49 1.73
N GLY A 191 22.62 13.68 2.52
CA GLY A 191 23.81 14.11 3.26
C GLY A 191 23.54 15.22 4.29
N ILE A 192 22.33 15.29 4.85
CA ILE A 192 21.92 16.30 5.83
C ILE A 192 22.18 15.77 7.24
N ALA A 193 22.94 16.51 8.04
CA ALA A 193 23.01 16.31 9.49
C ALA A 193 21.82 17.02 10.15
N LEU A 194 20.93 16.27 10.81
CA LEU A 194 19.66 16.80 11.33
C LEU A 194 19.83 17.59 12.64
N VAL A 195 20.73 17.19 13.54
CA VAL A 195 21.00 17.83 14.84
C VAL A 195 22.46 17.56 15.27
N ASP A 196 23.00 18.37 16.18
CA ASP A 196 24.31 18.20 16.82
C ASP A 196 24.49 16.81 17.47
N GLU A 197 25.70 16.26 17.34
CA GLU A 197 26.07 14.86 17.65
C GLU A 197 25.99 14.45 19.13
N GLU A 198 25.76 15.39 20.05
CA GLU A 198 25.81 15.13 21.49
C GLU A 198 24.61 14.29 21.98
N VAL A 199 23.44 14.44 21.36
CA VAL A 199 22.24 13.65 21.69
C VAL A 199 21.61 13.09 20.41
N PRO A 200 21.46 11.77 20.29
CA PRO A 200 20.79 11.17 19.14
C PRO A 200 19.33 11.66 19.05
N TRP A 201 19.04 12.48 18.04
CA TRP A 201 17.75 13.16 17.90
C TRP A 201 16.54 12.21 17.85
N TRP A 202 16.73 10.96 17.42
CA TRP A 202 15.68 9.95 17.34
C TRP A 202 15.17 9.48 18.70
N GLU A 203 15.98 9.60 19.76
CA GLU A 203 15.57 9.23 21.13
C GLU A 203 14.47 10.17 21.66
N VAL A 204 14.42 11.42 21.19
CA VAL A 204 13.36 12.39 21.55
C VAL A 204 11.97 11.92 21.08
N PHE A 205 11.92 11.00 20.12
CA PHE A 205 10.69 10.43 19.56
C PHE A 205 10.42 9.00 20.04
N ASP A 206 11.05 8.60 21.15
CA ASP A 206 10.94 7.28 21.78
C ASP A 206 11.34 6.12 20.86
N VAL A 207 12.41 6.31 20.09
CA VAL A 207 12.97 5.27 19.19
C VAL A 207 14.35 4.86 19.66
N GLY A 208 14.53 3.56 19.93
CA GLY A 208 15.82 2.98 20.29
C GLY A 208 16.75 2.82 19.08
N ARG A 209 18.05 2.77 19.35
CA ARG A 209 19.08 2.62 18.30
C ARG A 209 18.96 1.30 17.54
N GLU A 210 18.61 0.22 18.22
CA GLU A 210 18.49 -1.11 17.62
C GLU A 210 17.30 -1.16 16.64
N GLU A 211 16.14 -0.69 17.09
CA GLU A 211 14.92 -0.61 16.27
C GLU A 211 15.15 0.31 15.06
N LEU A 212 15.81 1.46 15.27
CA LEU A 212 16.15 2.38 14.19
C LEU A 212 17.07 1.70 13.16
N GLY A 213 18.12 1.03 13.62
CA GLY A 213 19.06 0.32 12.76
C GLY A 213 18.38 -0.74 11.91
N PHE A 214 17.52 -1.56 12.53
CA PHE A 214 16.71 -2.55 11.84
C PHE A 214 15.81 -1.90 10.77
N LEU A 215 15.01 -0.91 11.16
CA LEU A 215 14.07 -0.26 10.25
C LEU A 215 14.75 0.44 9.09
N VAL A 216 15.88 1.11 9.31
CA VAL A 216 16.64 1.79 8.25
C VAL A 216 17.17 0.78 7.23
N LEU A 217 17.66 -0.38 7.68
CA LEU A 217 18.10 -1.45 6.79
C LEU A 217 16.91 -2.06 6.03
N SER A 218 15.80 -2.33 6.72
CA SER A 218 14.58 -2.84 6.10
C SER A 218 14.03 -1.90 5.04
N LEU A 219 13.96 -0.59 5.32
CA LEU A 219 13.50 0.43 4.37
C LEU A 219 14.43 0.52 3.15
N ALA A 220 15.75 0.55 3.37
CA ALA A 220 16.72 0.61 2.28
C ALA A 220 16.69 -0.65 1.40
N SER A 221 16.39 -1.82 1.98
CA SER A 221 16.33 -3.09 1.24
C SER A 221 15.19 -3.17 0.23
N ILE A 222 14.14 -2.34 0.38
CA ILE A 222 12.97 -2.35 -0.51
C ILE A 222 13.36 -1.92 -1.93
N GLU A 223 14.25 -0.93 -2.08
CA GLU A 223 14.69 -0.50 -3.40
C GLU A 223 15.48 -1.58 -4.13
N SER A 224 16.33 -2.32 -3.42
CA SER A 224 17.04 -3.47 -3.98
C SER A 224 16.09 -4.61 -4.33
N PHE A 225 15.07 -4.85 -3.50
CA PHE A 225 14.05 -5.86 -3.75
C PHE A 225 13.22 -5.52 -5.00
N ALA A 226 12.79 -4.27 -5.15
CA ALA A 226 12.05 -3.81 -6.31
C ALA A 226 12.84 -4.00 -7.61
N LYS A 227 14.12 -3.62 -7.62
CA LYS A 227 15.01 -3.84 -8.77
C LYS A 227 15.14 -5.33 -9.10
N ALA A 228 15.29 -6.20 -8.09
CA ALA A 228 15.40 -7.64 -8.31
C ALA A 228 14.13 -8.23 -8.97
N GLN A 229 12.94 -7.76 -8.60
CA GLN A 229 11.69 -8.20 -9.21
C GLN A 229 11.50 -7.71 -10.65
N GLU A 230 12.03 -6.54 -11.01
CA GLU A 230 12.03 -6.06 -12.40
C GLU A 230 12.86 -6.96 -13.33
N PHE A 231 13.96 -7.53 -12.82
CA PHE A 231 14.81 -8.46 -13.57
C PHE A 231 14.21 -9.86 -13.72
N ASP A 232 13.49 -10.36 -12.71
CA ASP A 232 12.85 -11.70 -12.77
C ASP A 232 11.58 -11.71 -13.65
N GLY A 233 10.94 -10.55 -13.82
CA GLY A 233 9.76 -10.37 -14.67
C GLY A 233 10.03 -9.96 -16.13
N SER A 234 11.31 -9.89 -16.56
CA SER A 234 11.73 -9.54 -17.93
C SER A 234 12.23 -10.77 -18.69
#